data_AF-A0A9X2CZM1-F1
#
_entry.id   AF-A0A9X2CZM1-F1
#
_cell.length_a   1.000
_cell.length_b   1.000
_cell.length_c   1.000
_cell.angle_alpha   90.00
_cell.angle_beta   90.00
_cell.angle_gamma   90.00
#
_symmetry.space_group_name_H-M   'P 1'
#
loop_
_entity.id
_entity.type
_entity.pdbx_description
1 polymer ?
#
loop_
_entity_poly.entity_id
_entity_poly.type
_entity_poly.pdbx_seq_one_letter_code
_entity_poly.pdbx_strand_id
1 'polypeptide(L)'
;MRLNESPHTLLALFEKALGQKKILRYMHSKEVNFSHVLLEQDRSLAYYSRKIAAIFIKCPNRYNYDTLVSWQILETYRVLNTALASTLVKKSVKQDLLVLKKDMEKLPFLKTLLTAIDTGVVQTSAVCSGHGVWYLKDGYVDLEAVDSTVMLVSGEGGGLSDNLAVDIENDLFDPNNVAVIKKENSEEEPSINPYPTFFNRQTPQKLPNLCLVDDDHSLPKPRVIEPLTGRVLYDLQSDPKNKNYFSLATVLQQVKGRVVFWAGCTGVRDVEERRLGAYLDYNWARKDEVVVNKRKTEAEGSSGKSLKVMEEQGQFTSSL
;
A
#
# COMPACT_ATOMS: atom_id res chain seq x y z
N MET A 1 -18.52 -36.05 -11.96
CA MET A 1 -18.00 -34.67 -12.03
C MET A 1 -17.00 -34.52 -10.89
N ARG A 2 -15.72 -34.27 -11.16
CA ARG A 2 -14.70 -34.17 -10.10
C ARG A 2 -14.74 -32.76 -9.52
N LEU A 3 -14.84 -32.67 -8.21
CA LEU A 3 -14.69 -31.41 -7.48
C LEU A 3 -13.24 -30.95 -7.63
N ASN A 4 -13.00 -29.64 -7.70
CA ASN A 4 -11.65 -29.11 -7.60
C ASN A 4 -11.12 -29.46 -6.19
N GLU A 5 -10.02 -30.19 -6.13
CA GLU A 5 -9.46 -30.68 -4.87
C GLU A 5 -8.66 -29.61 -4.13
N SER A 6 -8.14 -28.58 -4.83
CA SER A 6 -7.27 -27.56 -4.23
C SER A 6 -7.90 -26.82 -3.03
N PRO A 7 -9.17 -26.36 -3.07
CA PRO A 7 -9.84 -25.77 -1.91
C PRO A 7 -9.91 -26.72 -0.70
N HIS A 8 -10.19 -28.01 -0.95
CA HIS A 8 -10.29 -29.02 0.10
C HIS A 8 -8.92 -29.28 0.74
N THR A 9 -7.87 -29.42 -0.08
CA THR A 9 -6.50 -29.63 0.39
C THR A 9 -6.01 -28.45 1.20
N LEU A 10 -6.24 -27.21 0.72
CA LEU A 10 -5.84 -26.01 1.45
C LEU A 10 -6.57 -25.89 2.80
N LEU A 11 -7.88 -26.15 2.82
CA LEU A 11 -8.63 -26.15 4.07
C LEU A 11 -8.11 -27.21 5.05
N ALA A 12 -7.84 -28.43 4.58
CA ALA A 12 -7.32 -29.50 5.42
C ALA A 12 -5.97 -29.15 6.08
N LEU A 13 -5.08 -28.47 5.34
CA LEU A 13 -3.83 -27.95 5.89
C LEU A 13 -4.09 -26.95 7.03
N PHE A 14 -5.03 -26.03 6.83
CA PHE A 14 -5.41 -25.06 7.85
C PHE A 14 -6.07 -25.71 9.07
N GLU A 15 -6.99 -26.65 8.87
CA GLU A 15 -7.67 -27.37 9.96
C GLU A 15 -6.70 -28.19 10.81
N LYS A 16 -5.77 -28.90 10.17
CA LYS A 16 -4.69 -29.63 10.83
C LYS A 16 -3.85 -28.71 11.70
N ALA A 17 -3.41 -27.58 11.16
CA ALA A 17 -2.58 -26.62 11.87
C ALA A 17 -3.31 -25.89 13.01
N LEU A 18 -4.63 -25.71 12.89
CA LEU A 18 -5.46 -25.07 13.91
C LEU A 18 -6.02 -26.06 14.96
N GLY A 19 -5.91 -27.37 14.73
CA GLY A 19 -6.51 -28.39 15.59
C GLY A 19 -8.05 -28.34 15.63
N GLN A 20 -8.69 -27.73 14.62
CA GLN A 20 -10.14 -27.56 14.58
C GLN A 20 -10.66 -27.76 13.16
N LYS A 21 -11.82 -28.39 13.02
CA LYS A 21 -12.53 -28.48 11.75
C LYS A 21 -13.39 -27.23 11.54
N LYS A 22 -13.42 -26.70 10.31
CA LYS A 22 -14.31 -25.61 9.93
C LYS A 22 -15.57 -26.15 9.31
N ILE A 23 -16.66 -25.43 9.56
CA ILE A 23 -17.93 -25.69 8.90
C ILE A 23 -17.82 -25.15 7.48
N LEU A 24 -17.93 -26.06 6.51
CA LEU A 24 -18.00 -25.72 5.10
C LEU A 24 -19.32 -25.00 4.79
N ARG A 25 -19.22 -23.83 4.14
CA ARG A 25 -20.38 -23.16 3.57
C ARG A 25 -20.35 -23.38 2.07
N TYR A 26 -21.35 -24.08 1.56
CA TYR A 26 -21.48 -24.31 0.12
C TYR A 26 -22.40 -23.27 -0.49
N MET A 27 -21.90 -22.54 -1.48
CA MET A 27 -22.68 -21.59 -2.27
C MET A 27 -23.31 -22.30 -3.45
N HIS A 28 -24.56 -21.99 -3.81
CA HIS A 28 -25.10 -22.48 -5.07
C HIS A 28 -24.38 -21.81 -6.25
N SER A 29 -24.21 -22.51 -7.36
CA SER A 29 -23.53 -21.99 -8.56
C SER A 29 -24.16 -20.71 -9.13
N LYS A 30 -25.45 -20.46 -8.87
CA LYS A 30 -26.15 -19.22 -9.24
C LYS A 30 -25.87 -18.04 -8.31
N GLU A 31 -25.38 -18.32 -7.10
CA GLU A 31 -25.06 -17.34 -6.06
C GLU A 31 -23.58 -16.93 -6.09
N VAL A 32 -22.77 -17.59 -6.93
CA VAL A 32 -21.36 -17.26 -7.08
C VAL A 32 -21.25 -15.88 -7.71
N ASN A 33 -20.80 -14.93 -6.91
CA ASN A 33 -20.25 -13.68 -7.41
C ASN A 33 -18.83 -13.94 -7.90
N PHE A 34 -18.56 -13.62 -9.17
CA PHE A 34 -17.22 -13.76 -9.77
C PHE A 34 -16.24 -12.69 -9.32
N SER A 35 -16.65 -11.73 -8.48
CA SER A 35 -15.73 -10.86 -7.76
C SER A 35 -14.73 -11.69 -6.93
N HIS A 36 -13.54 -11.12 -6.81
CA HIS A 36 -12.47 -11.67 -5.98
C HIS A 36 -12.88 -11.74 -4.50
N VAL A 37 -12.45 -12.80 -3.82
CA VAL A 37 -12.55 -12.89 -2.37
C VAL A 37 -11.70 -11.78 -1.76
N LEU A 38 -12.27 -11.02 -0.83
CA LEU A 38 -11.55 -10.00 -0.08
C LEU A 38 -10.55 -10.68 0.87
N LEU A 39 -9.26 -10.34 0.75
CA LEU A 39 -8.14 -10.93 1.47
C LEU A 39 -7.27 -9.83 2.08
N GLU A 40 -7.24 -9.79 3.40
CA GLU A 40 -6.33 -8.94 4.15
C GLU A 40 -4.99 -9.66 4.37
N GLN A 41 -3.89 -8.96 4.12
CA GLN A 41 -2.54 -9.43 4.42
C GLN A 41 -2.30 -9.53 5.93
N ASP A 42 -1.30 -10.33 6.31
CA ASP A 42 -0.86 -10.51 7.71
C ASP A 42 -1.97 -10.83 8.72
N ARG A 43 -3.02 -11.52 8.28
CA ARG A 43 -4.06 -12.06 9.18
C ARG A 43 -3.69 -13.45 9.68
N SER A 44 -4.41 -13.91 10.69
CA SER A 44 -4.18 -15.21 11.31
C SER A 44 -4.60 -16.38 10.41
N LEU A 45 -4.07 -17.56 10.68
CA LEU A 45 -4.44 -18.78 9.96
C LEU A 45 -5.96 -19.08 10.03
N ALA A 46 -6.61 -18.72 11.15
CA ALA A 46 -8.05 -18.85 11.32
C ALA A 46 -8.86 -17.94 10.37
N TYR A 47 -8.33 -16.77 10.02
CA TYR A 47 -8.92 -15.88 9.02
C TYR A 47 -8.89 -16.53 7.63
N TYR A 48 -7.72 -16.99 7.18
CA TYR A 48 -7.58 -17.64 5.86
C TYR A 48 -8.38 -18.94 5.77
N SER A 49 -8.46 -19.69 6.86
CA SER A 49 -9.33 -20.87 6.98
C SER A 49 -10.82 -20.55 6.77
N ARG A 50 -11.30 -19.40 7.27
CA ARG A 50 -12.68 -18.95 6.99
C ARG A 50 -12.87 -18.50 5.54
N LYS A 51 -11.88 -17.80 4.96
CA LYS A 51 -11.94 -17.36 3.57
C LYS A 51 -12.01 -18.55 2.62
N ILE A 52 -11.18 -19.57 2.82
CA ILE A 52 -11.24 -20.78 1.98
C ILE A 52 -12.53 -21.59 2.21
N ALA A 53 -13.04 -21.67 3.44
CA ALA A 53 -14.31 -22.36 3.74
C ALA A 53 -15.53 -21.72 3.04
N ALA A 54 -15.39 -20.49 2.54
CA ALA A 54 -16.44 -19.75 1.85
C ALA A 54 -16.41 -19.89 0.32
N ILE A 55 -15.39 -20.48 -0.30
CA ILE A 55 -15.29 -20.60 -1.77
C ILE A 55 -15.86 -21.91 -2.33
N PHE A 56 -16.45 -22.76 -1.48
CA PHE A 56 -16.97 -24.06 -1.90
C PHE A 56 -18.28 -23.89 -2.66
N ILE A 57 -18.37 -24.53 -3.84
CA ILE A 57 -19.54 -24.44 -4.72
C ILE A 57 -20.32 -25.76 -4.65
N LYS A 58 -21.62 -25.66 -4.35
CA LYS A 58 -22.59 -26.75 -4.44
C LYS A 58 -22.98 -26.94 -5.90
N CYS A 59 -22.71 -28.12 -6.45
CA CYS A 59 -23.15 -28.54 -7.79
C CYS A 59 -22.95 -27.46 -8.88
N PRO A 60 -21.73 -27.27 -9.41
CA PRO A 60 -21.51 -26.33 -10.49
C PRO A 60 -22.42 -26.63 -11.69
N ASN A 61 -23.02 -25.58 -12.24
CA ASN A 61 -23.95 -25.69 -13.37
C ASN A 61 -23.14 -26.08 -14.62
N ARG A 62 -23.68 -27.01 -15.43
CA ARG A 62 -22.98 -27.53 -16.62
C ARG A 62 -22.62 -26.44 -17.62
N TYR A 63 -23.43 -25.39 -17.72
CA TYR A 63 -23.24 -24.33 -18.72
C TYR A 63 -22.09 -23.36 -18.42
N ASN A 64 -21.63 -23.28 -17.16
CA ASN A 64 -20.53 -22.39 -16.76
C ASN A 64 -19.48 -23.12 -15.90
N TYR A 65 -19.40 -24.44 -16.02
CA TYR A 65 -18.55 -25.29 -15.18
C TYR A 65 -17.08 -24.86 -15.22
N ASP A 66 -16.52 -24.67 -16.42
CA ASP A 66 -15.11 -24.31 -16.58
C ASP A 66 -14.78 -22.95 -15.97
N THR A 67 -15.70 -21.98 -16.09
CA THR A 67 -15.57 -20.65 -15.47
C THR A 67 -15.61 -20.75 -13.95
N LEU A 68 -16.54 -21.53 -13.38
CA LEU A 68 -16.64 -21.73 -11.93
C LEU A 68 -15.41 -22.45 -11.37
N VAL A 69 -14.91 -23.47 -12.07
CA VAL A 69 -13.69 -24.18 -11.67
C VAL A 69 -12.48 -23.25 -11.74
N SER A 70 -12.33 -22.49 -12.83
CA SER A 70 -11.23 -21.54 -12.99
C SER A 70 -11.25 -20.45 -11.90
N TRP A 71 -12.41 -19.87 -11.62
CA TRP A 71 -12.60 -18.93 -10.51
C TRP A 71 -12.22 -19.57 -9.17
N GLN A 72 -12.70 -20.78 -8.88
CA GLN A 72 -12.41 -21.44 -7.61
C GLN A 72 -10.91 -21.78 -7.47
N ILE A 73 -10.25 -22.19 -8.55
CA ILE A 73 -8.79 -22.39 -8.58
C ILE A 73 -8.07 -21.07 -8.29
N LEU A 74 -8.49 -19.97 -8.94
CA LEU A 74 -7.88 -18.65 -8.77
C LEU A 74 -8.04 -18.15 -7.32
N GLU A 75 -9.24 -18.20 -6.76
CA GLU A 75 -9.48 -17.74 -5.38
C GLU A 75 -8.74 -18.61 -4.35
N THR A 76 -8.66 -19.93 -4.57
CA THR A 76 -7.83 -20.81 -3.74
C THR A 76 -6.37 -20.37 -3.77
N TYR A 77 -5.86 -20.05 -4.96
CA TYR A 77 -4.48 -19.65 -5.17
C TYR A 77 -4.19 -18.28 -4.56
N ARG A 78 -5.13 -17.34 -4.64
CA ARG A 78 -5.07 -16.04 -3.95
C ARG A 78 -5.00 -16.22 -2.44
N VAL A 79 -5.92 -16.99 -1.84
CA VAL A 79 -5.90 -17.29 -0.39
C VAL A 79 -4.58 -17.93 0.02
N LEU A 80 -4.07 -18.87 -0.78
CA LEU A 80 -2.79 -19.54 -0.54
C LEU A 80 -1.61 -18.57 -0.53
N ASN A 81 -1.50 -17.70 -1.54
CA ASN A 81 -0.41 -16.73 -1.63
C ASN A 81 -0.47 -15.71 -0.49
N THR A 82 -1.66 -15.20 -0.14
CA THR A 82 -1.84 -14.28 1.00
C THR A 82 -1.46 -14.97 2.33
N ALA A 83 -1.86 -16.21 2.54
CA ALA A 83 -1.48 -16.97 3.74
C ALA A 83 0.02 -17.27 3.80
N LEU A 84 0.66 -17.52 2.66
CA LEU A 84 2.12 -17.68 2.56
C LEU A 84 2.86 -16.39 2.92
N ALA A 85 2.35 -15.24 2.48
CA ALA A 85 2.93 -13.93 2.75
C ALA A 85 2.81 -13.54 4.24
N SER A 86 1.69 -13.87 4.88
CA SER A 86 1.39 -13.47 6.27
C SER A 86 2.48 -13.81 7.28
N THR A 87 2.92 -12.82 8.05
CA THR A 87 3.83 -12.95 9.20
C THR A 87 3.24 -13.74 10.36
N LEU A 88 1.91 -13.76 10.48
CA LEU A 88 1.20 -14.47 11.55
C LEU A 88 1.04 -15.98 11.27
N VAL A 89 1.42 -16.44 10.07
CA VAL A 89 1.42 -17.86 9.71
C VAL A 89 2.78 -18.47 10.04
N LYS A 90 2.76 -19.54 10.85
CA LYS A 90 3.98 -20.23 11.30
C LYS A 90 4.79 -20.80 10.13
N LYS A 91 6.12 -20.75 10.22
CA LYS A 91 7.05 -21.28 9.20
C LYS A 91 6.77 -22.74 8.81
N SER A 92 6.43 -23.60 9.77
CA SER A 92 6.08 -25.00 9.52
C SER A 92 4.86 -25.15 8.61
N VAL A 93 3.84 -24.31 8.81
CA VAL A 93 2.64 -24.30 7.94
C VAL A 93 3.01 -23.76 6.56
N LYS A 94 3.85 -22.72 6.48
CA LYS A 94 4.30 -22.16 5.20
C LYS A 94 5.00 -23.20 4.32
N GLN A 95 5.73 -24.16 4.89
CA GLN A 95 6.35 -25.26 4.13
C GLN A 95 5.30 -26.13 3.42
N ASP A 96 4.25 -26.54 4.13
CA ASP A 96 3.15 -27.32 3.54
C ASP A 96 2.40 -26.50 2.46
N LEU A 97 2.19 -25.20 2.71
CA LEU A 97 1.58 -24.29 1.75
C LEU A 97 2.43 -24.12 0.48
N LEU A 98 3.76 -24.07 0.60
CA LEU A 98 4.65 -23.99 -0.55
C LEU A 98 4.60 -25.25 -1.42
N VAL A 99 4.42 -26.43 -0.82
CA VAL A 99 4.22 -27.68 -1.57
C VAL A 99 2.94 -27.59 -2.38
N LEU A 100 1.82 -27.23 -1.73
CA LEU A 100 0.54 -27.08 -2.41
C LEU A 100 0.61 -26.02 -3.52
N LYS A 101 1.31 -24.91 -3.29
CA LYS A 101 1.51 -23.85 -4.30
C LYS A 101 2.14 -24.40 -5.56
N LYS A 102 3.25 -25.14 -5.43
CA LYS A 102 3.94 -25.77 -6.56
C LYS A 102 3.06 -26.77 -7.31
N ASP A 103 2.17 -27.47 -6.62
CA ASP A 103 1.24 -28.39 -7.26
C ASP A 103 0.10 -27.67 -7.98
N MET A 104 -0.44 -26.60 -7.40
CA MET A 104 -1.43 -25.75 -8.05
C MET A 104 -0.89 -25.06 -9.30
N GLU A 105 0.36 -24.61 -9.29
CA GLU A 105 1.02 -23.98 -10.45
C GLU A 105 1.17 -24.92 -11.66
N LYS A 106 1.00 -26.24 -11.48
CA LYS A 106 0.96 -27.23 -12.56
C LYS A 106 -0.42 -27.36 -13.21
N LEU A 107 -1.48 -26.84 -12.59
CA LEU A 107 -2.84 -26.91 -13.13
C LEU A 107 -2.90 -26.13 -14.45
N PRO A 108 -3.51 -26.67 -15.53
CA PRO A 108 -3.46 -26.06 -16.86
C PRO A 108 -3.91 -24.58 -16.91
N PHE A 109 -5.00 -24.26 -16.19
CA PHE A 109 -5.52 -22.90 -16.08
C PHE A 109 -4.51 -21.95 -15.42
N LEU A 110 -3.99 -22.30 -14.23
CA LEU A 110 -3.01 -21.45 -13.53
C LEU A 110 -1.70 -21.35 -14.30
N LYS A 111 -1.19 -22.45 -14.85
CA LYS A 111 0.04 -22.43 -15.65
C LYS A 111 -0.07 -21.45 -16.81
N THR A 112 -1.19 -21.48 -17.53
CA THR A 112 -1.45 -20.57 -18.66
C THR A 112 -1.56 -19.13 -18.19
N LEU A 113 -2.36 -18.88 -17.14
CA LEU A 113 -2.54 -17.54 -16.58
C LEU A 113 -1.22 -16.95 -16.08
N LEU A 114 -0.45 -17.69 -15.29
CA LEU A 114 0.83 -17.25 -14.74
C LEU A 114 1.83 -16.95 -15.86
N THR A 115 1.89 -17.79 -16.89
CA THR A 115 2.73 -17.54 -18.07
C THR A 115 2.30 -16.26 -18.78
N ALA A 116 0.99 -16.03 -18.95
CA ALA A 116 0.47 -14.83 -19.60
C ALA A 116 0.78 -13.55 -18.79
N ILE A 117 0.74 -13.62 -17.46
CA ILE A 117 1.15 -12.52 -16.56
C ILE A 117 2.66 -12.27 -16.68
N ASP A 118 3.47 -13.33 -16.58
CA ASP A 118 4.93 -13.22 -16.57
C ASP A 118 5.48 -12.75 -17.93
N THR A 119 4.80 -13.07 -19.03
CA THR A 119 5.13 -12.60 -20.39
C THR A 119 4.50 -11.26 -20.76
N GLY A 120 3.68 -10.66 -19.89
CA GLY A 120 3.03 -9.36 -20.11
C GLY A 120 1.83 -9.39 -21.06
N VAL A 121 1.37 -10.57 -21.48
CA VAL A 121 0.12 -10.73 -22.26
C VAL A 121 -1.08 -10.30 -21.41
N VAL A 122 -1.09 -10.67 -20.14
CA VAL A 122 -2.03 -10.14 -19.14
C VAL A 122 -1.31 -9.05 -18.37
N GLN A 123 -1.65 -7.79 -18.65
CA GLN A 123 -1.14 -6.66 -17.89
C GLN A 123 -1.82 -6.64 -16.52
N THR A 124 -1.04 -6.90 -15.47
CA THR A 124 -1.48 -6.76 -14.08
C THR A 124 -0.90 -5.51 -13.46
N SER A 125 -1.61 -4.95 -12.49
CA SER A 125 -1.07 -3.90 -11.65
C SER A 125 -0.12 -4.47 -10.59
N ALA A 126 0.58 -3.58 -9.90
CA ALA A 126 1.27 -3.89 -8.67
C ALA A 126 0.72 -3.01 -7.55
N VAL A 127 0.40 -3.60 -6.40
CA VAL A 127 -0.07 -2.91 -5.22
C VAL A 127 1.02 -2.93 -4.16
N CYS A 128 1.36 -1.77 -3.62
CA CYS A 128 2.32 -1.64 -2.54
C CYS A 128 1.59 -1.55 -1.20
N SER A 129 1.70 -2.61 -0.40
CA SER A 129 1.09 -2.72 0.94
C SER A 129 1.96 -2.09 2.01
N GLY A 130 1.36 -1.53 3.06
CA GLY A 130 2.06 -1.04 4.26
C GLY A 130 2.08 0.49 4.39
N HIS A 131 2.88 0.98 5.35
CA HIS A 131 2.86 2.39 5.74
C HIS A 131 3.80 3.24 4.90
N GLY A 132 3.22 4.15 4.11
CA GLY A 132 3.99 5.15 3.35
C GLY A 132 4.66 6.20 4.24
N VAL A 133 5.91 6.55 3.93
CA VAL A 133 6.62 7.72 4.47
C VAL A 133 7.51 8.28 3.37
N TRP A 134 7.91 9.54 3.48
CA TRP A 134 8.99 10.08 2.66
C TRP A 134 10.12 10.62 3.55
N TYR A 135 11.31 10.08 3.34
CA TYR A 135 12.54 10.61 3.92
C TYR A 135 13.17 11.62 2.97
N LEU A 136 13.42 12.83 3.46
CA LEU A 136 14.06 13.89 2.66
C LEU A 136 15.40 13.46 2.05
N LYS A 137 16.19 12.66 2.78
CA LYS A 137 17.48 12.11 2.33
C LYS A 137 17.37 11.20 1.10
N ASP A 138 16.21 10.58 0.86
CA ASP A 138 16.00 9.66 -0.25
C ASP A 138 15.65 10.37 -1.57
N GLY A 139 15.44 11.70 -1.51
CA GLY A 139 15.25 12.55 -2.69
C GLY A 139 13.98 12.25 -3.48
N TYR A 140 14.12 12.32 -4.81
CA TYR A 140 13.05 12.18 -5.78
C TYR A 140 13.40 11.11 -6.82
N VAL A 141 12.36 10.47 -7.36
CA VAL A 141 12.46 9.55 -8.49
C VAL A 141 12.06 10.28 -9.76
N ASP A 142 12.87 10.12 -10.80
CA ASP A 142 12.56 10.60 -12.14
C ASP A 142 11.78 9.52 -12.91
N LEU A 143 10.52 9.83 -13.25
CA LEU A 143 9.62 8.96 -13.99
C LEU A 143 9.90 8.98 -15.50
N GLU A 144 10.70 9.91 -16.03
CA GLU A 144 11.12 9.85 -17.45
C GLU A 144 12.00 8.62 -17.73
N ALA A 145 12.70 8.14 -16.70
CA ALA A 145 13.56 6.97 -16.78
C ALA A 145 12.80 5.64 -16.67
N VAL A 146 11.48 5.66 -16.44
CA VAL A 146 10.69 4.45 -16.18
C VAL A 146 9.36 4.48 -16.93
N ASP A 147 9.07 3.41 -17.66
CA ASP A 147 7.78 3.22 -18.34
C ASP A 147 6.73 2.62 -17.38
N SER A 148 6.42 3.32 -16.29
CA SER A 148 5.40 2.89 -15.31
C SER A 148 4.49 4.05 -14.94
N THR A 149 3.24 3.74 -14.58
CA THR A 149 2.31 4.72 -14.01
C THR A 149 2.21 4.47 -12.51
N VAL A 150 2.41 5.48 -11.68
CA VAL A 150 2.20 5.40 -10.23
C VAL A 150 0.84 6.02 -9.91
N MET A 151 -0.01 5.29 -9.20
CA MET A 151 -1.23 5.82 -8.62
C MET A 151 -1.01 5.97 -7.12
N LEU A 152 -0.92 7.22 -6.66
CA LEU A 152 -0.83 7.53 -5.25
C LEU A 152 -2.23 7.77 -4.70
N VAL A 153 -2.57 7.03 -3.65
CA VAL A 153 -3.77 7.27 -2.86
C VAL A 153 -3.31 7.67 -1.46
N SER A 154 -3.62 8.88 -1.01
CA SER A 154 -3.16 9.40 0.29
C SER A 154 -4.32 9.64 1.24
N GLY A 155 -4.13 9.31 2.53
CA GLY A 155 -5.06 9.66 3.60
C GLY A 155 -4.31 10.18 4.84
N GLU A 156 -4.90 11.14 5.57
CA GLU A 156 -4.29 11.65 6.79
C GLU A 156 -4.41 10.70 7.97
N GLY A 157 -3.29 10.49 8.65
CA GLY A 157 -3.28 9.86 9.96
C GLY A 157 -2.85 8.40 9.93
N GLY A 158 -1.97 8.04 10.86
CA GLY A 158 -1.48 6.67 11.02
C GLY A 158 -2.59 5.64 11.30
N GLY A 159 -3.80 6.06 11.70
CA GLY A 159 -4.95 5.15 11.86
C GLY A 159 -5.72 4.84 10.57
N LEU A 160 -5.64 5.69 9.55
CA LEU A 160 -6.24 5.43 8.24
C LEU A 160 -5.29 4.64 7.33
N SER A 161 -3.99 4.63 7.64
CA SER A 161 -2.96 3.93 6.88
C SER A 161 -3.24 2.43 6.67
N ASP A 162 -3.54 1.72 7.76
CA ASP A 162 -3.84 0.28 7.75
C ASP A 162 -5.04 -0.03 6.86
N ASN A 163 -6.11 0.76 6.99
CA ASN A 163 -7.34 0.58 6.24
C ASN A 163 -7.15 0.94 4.76
N LEU A 164 -6.42 2.02 4.48
CA LEU A 164 -6.15 2.45 3.11
C LEU A 164 -5.33 1.42 2.32
N ALA A 165 -4.29 0.88 2.94
CA ALA A 165 -3.49 -0.18 2.33
C ALA A 165 -4.34 -1.43 2.07
N VAL A 166 -5.15 -1.84 3.05
CA VAL A 166 -6.07 -2.98 2.91
C VAL A 166 -7.11 -2.74 1.82
N ASP A 167 -7.68 -1.54 1.73
CA ASP A 167 -8.72 -1.22 0.74
C ASP A 167 -8.16 -1.25 -0.68
N ILE A 168 -6.95 -0.74 -0.90
CA ILE A 168 -6.28 -0.78 -2.20
C ILE A 168 -5.91 -2.22 -2.59
N GLU A 169 -5.46 -3.05 -1.64
CA GLU A 169 -5.21 -4.49 -1.89
C GLU A 169 -6.46 -5.26 -2.34
N ASN A 170 -7.64 -4.76 -1.98
CA ASN A 170 -8.92 -5.42 -2.18
C ASN A 170 -9.84 -4.71 -3.18
N ASP A 171 -9.35 -3.68 -3.86
CA ASP A 171 -10.13 -2.83 -4.77
C ASP A 171 -11.41 -2.25 -4.10
N LEU A 172 -11.37 -2.02 -2.79
CA LEU A 172 -12.50 -1.52 -1.99
C LEU A 172 -12.50 0.00 -1.80
N PHE A 173 -11.44 0.67 -2.27
CA PHE A 173 -11.28 2.11 -2.06
C PHE A 173 -12.32 2.91 -2.85
N ASP A 174 -13.27 3.54 -2.15
CA ASP A 174 -14.18 4.55 -2.71
C ASP A 174 -13.70 5.96 -2.32
N PRO A 175 -13.17 6.75 -3.27
CA PRO A 175 -12.77 8.15 -3.06
C PRO A 175 -13.83 8.99 -2.33
N ASN A 176 -15.12 8.74 -2.59
CA ASN A 176 -16.21 9.58 -2.07
C ASN A 176 -16.49 9.35 -0.59
N ASN A 177 -15.97 8.27 0.00
CA ASN A 177 -16.26 7.86 1.38
C ASN A 177 -15.10 8.12 2.36
N VAL A 178 -14.04 8.81 1.92
CA VAL A 178 -12.89 9.14 2.78
C VAL A 178 -13.25 10.31 3.71
N ALA A 179 -13.55 10.00 4.97
CA ALA A 179 -13.81 11.00 6.00
C ALA A 179 -12.53 11.32 6.80
N VAL A 180 -12.14 12.60 6.83
CA VAL A 180 -11.03 13.09 7.66
C VAL A 180 -11.49 13.22 9.11
N ILE A 181 -10.96 12.37 10.00
CA ILE A 181 -11.26 12.47 11.43
C ILE A 181 -10.33 13.51 12.05
N LYS A 182 -10.82 14.75 12.23
CA LYS A 182 -10.13 15.78 13.02
C LYS A 182 -10.04 15.31 14.48
N LYS A 183 -8.84 15.29 15.05
CA LYS A 183 -8.69 15.21 16.51
C LYS A 183 -9.06 16.58 17.09
N GLU A 184 -9.84 16.61 18.17
CA GLU A 184 -10.46 17.81 18.73
C GLU A 184 -9.48 18.94 19.15
N ASN A 185 -8.16 18.71 19.13
CA ASN A 185 -7.12 19.67 19.54
C ASN A 185 -6.02 19.92 18.49
N SER A 186 -6.24 19.54 17.22
CA SER A 186 -5.30 19.87 16.13
C SER A 186 -5.82 21.05 15.31
N GLU A 187 -4.92 21.97 14.94
CA GLU A 187 -5.21 23.05 14.01
C GLU A 187 -5.86 22.49 12.73
N GLU A 188 -6.80 23.25 12.15
CA GLU A 188 -7.49 22.82 10.94
C GLU A 188 -6.50 22.72 9.77
N GLU A 189 -6.16 21.49 9.40
CA GLU A 189 -5.44 21.24 8.17
C GLU A 189 -6.47 21.21 6.99
N PRO A 190 -6.20 21.91 5.85
CA PRO A 190 -7.10 21.95 4.70
C PRO A 190 -7.41 20.57 4.13
N SER A 191 -8.62 20.41 3.61
CA SER A 191 -9.17 19.11 3.19
C SER A 191 -8.31 18.35 2.18
N ILE A 192 -8.10 17.06 2.45
CA ILE A 192 -7.57 16.05 1.54
C ILE A 192 -8.25 16.11 0.17
N ASN A 193 -7.46 16.00 -0.91
CA ASN A 193 -8.00 15.63 -2.22
C ASN A 193 -8.52 14.19 -2.15
N PRO A 194 -9.85 13.95 -2.16
CA PRO A 194 -10.39 12.60 -1.97
C PRO A 194 -10.04 11.67 -3.14
N TYR A 195 -9.55 12.23 -4.26
CA TYR A 195 -9.28 11.48 -5.47
C TYR A 195 -7.84 10.97 -5.55
N PRO A 196 -7.64 9.73 -6.03
CA PRO A 196 -6.32 9.23 -6.40
C PRO A 196 -5.61 10.16 -7.38
N THR A 197 -4.29 10.29 -7.22
CA THR A 197 -3.47 11.02 -8.20
C THR A 197 -2.63 10.05 -9.02
N PHE A 198 -2.56 10.30 -10.33
CA PHE A 198 -1.81 9.48 -11.27
C PHE A 198 -0.55 10.21 -11.74
N PHE A 199 0.53 9.46 -11.81
CA PHE A 199 1.84 9.93 -12.24
C PHE A 199 2.41 8.99 -13.28
N ASN A 200 3.01 9.52 -14.34
CA ASN A 200 3.68 8.73 -15.37
C ASN A 200 4.77 9.61 -16.03
N ARG A 201 5.45 9.07 -17.04
CA ARG A 201 6.47 9.81 -17.81
C ARG A 201 5.99 11.14 -18.43
N GLN A 202 4.68 11.34 -18.57
CA GLN A 202 4.07 12.54 -19.15
C GLN A 202 3.62 13.55 -18.08
N THR A 203 3.43 13.13 -16.81
CA THR A 203 2.89 13.99 -15.74
C THR A 203 3.17 13.46 -14.34
N PRO A 204 3.48 14.36 -13.39
CA PRO A 204 4.73 15.09 -13.30
C PRO A 204 5.97 14.18 -13.36
N GLN A 205 7.07 14.71 -13.91
CA GLN A 205 8.30 13.95 -14.21
C GLN A 205 9.05 13.47 -12.97
N LYS A 206 8.91 14.15 -11.82
CA LYS A 206 9.61 13.79 -10.58
C LYS A 206 8.63 13.58 -9.44
N LEU A 207 8.72 12.43 -8.78
CA LEU A 207 7.91 12.02 -7.63
C LEU A 207 8.82 11.94 -6.38
N PRO A 208 8.40 12.20 -5.12
CA PRO A 208 9.29 11.90 -4.01
C PRO A 208 9.56 10.40 -4.00
N ASN A 209 10.75 10.01 -3.53
CA ASN A 209 11.05 8.60 -3.36
C ASN A 209 10.32 8.08 -2.12
N LEU A 210 9.04 7.77 -2.28
CA LEU A 210 8.17 7.24 -1.22
C LEU A 210 8.75 5.92 -0.72
N CYS A 211 8.61 5.68 0.58
CA CYS A 211 9.14 4.50 1.25
C CYS A 211 8.03 3.80 2.02
N LEU A 212 8.04 2.46 2.01
CA LEU A 212 7.21 1.65 2.90
C LEU A 212 8.11 1.13 4.02
N VAL A 213 7.75 1.44 5.27
CA VAL A 213 8.55 1.08 6.45
C VAL A 213 7.95 -0.14 7.14
N ASP A 214 8.81 -1.08 7.51
CA ASP A 214 8.52 -2.24 8.35
C ASP A 214 8.89 -1.89 9.79
N ASP A 215 7.90 -1.43 10.53
CA ASP A 215 8.00 -1.23 11.97
C ASP A 215 7.42 -2.46 12.69
N ASP A 216 7.89 -2.76 13.91
CA ASP A 216 7.50 -3.95 14.67
C ASP A 216 5.97 -4.11 14.82
N HIS A 217 5.25 -3.00 14.84
CA HIS A 217 3.80 -2.94 15.05
C HIS A 217 2.97 -2.65 13.79
N SER A 218 3.59 -2.31 12.65
CA SER A 218 2.86 -1.94 11.44
C SER A 218 2.33 -3.18 10.71
N LEU A 219 1.01 -3.22 10.46
CA LEU A 219 0.35 -4.21 9.60
C LEU A 219 -0.57 -3.48 8.60
N PRO A 220 -0.64 -3.92 7.34
CA PRO A 220 0.13 -5.01 6.74
C PRO A 220 1.62 -4.65 6.59
N LYS A 221 2.47 -5.67 6.51
CA LYS A 221 3.91 -5.49 6.31
C LYS A 221 4.20 -5.01 4.86
N PRO A 222 5.29 -4.23 4.67
CA PRO A 222 5.68 -3.74 3.35
C PRO A 222 5.89 -4.86 2.33
N ARG A 223 5.07 -4.88 1.27
CA ARG A 223 5.21 -5.82 0.14
C ARG A 223 4.73 -5.18 -1.16
N VAL A 224 5.17 -5.75 -2.27
CA VAL A 224 4.60 -5.47 -3.59
C VAL A 224 3.85 -6.70 -4.05
N ILE A 225 2.58 -6.54 -4.37
CA ILE A 225 1.63 -7.63 -4.62
C ILE A 225 1.06 -7.50 -6.03
N GLU A 226 0.95 -8.62 -6.73
CA GLU A 226 0.17 -8.76 -7.95
C GLU A 226 -1.25 -9.21 -7.56
N PRO A 227 -2.28 -8.34 -7.69
CA PRO A 227 -3.58 -8.55 -7.05
C PRO A 227 -4.44 -9.66 -7.67
N LEU A 228 -4.26 -9.94 -8.98
CA LEU A 228 -5.05 -10.96 -9.68
C LEU A 228 -4.82 -12.34 -9.08
N THR A 229 -3.57 -12.66 -8.74
CA THR A 229 -3.20 -13.96 -8.14
C THR A 229 -2.82 -13.87 -6.68
N GLY A 230 -2.70 -12.67 -6.12
CA GLY A 230 -2.22 -12.43 -4.76
C GLY A 230 -0.72 -12.76 -4.58
N ARG A 231 0.03 -12.94 -5.68
CA ARG A 231 1.47 -13.23 -5.64
C ARG A 231 2.21 -12.03 -5.06
N VAL A 232 3.10 -12.30 -4.11
CA VAL A 232 4.08 -11.31 -3.66
C VAL A 232 5.20 -11.25 -4.69
N LEU A 233 5.35 -10.08 -5.33
CA LEU A 233 6.41 -9.77 -6.28
C LEU A 233 7.70 -9.37 -5.56
N TYR A 234 7.56 -8.67 -4.43
CA TYR A 234 8.66 -8.25 -3.58
C TYR A 234 8.24 -8.24 -2.12
N ASP A 235 9.07 -8.81 -1.24
CA ASP A 235 8.85 -8.86 0.20
C ASP A 235 10.11 -8.35 0.90
N LEU A 236 9.98 -7.28 1.70
CA LEU A 236 11.09 -6.69 2.42
C LEU A 236 11.72 -7.66 3.42
N GLN A 237 10.94 -8.58 3.99
CA GLN A 237 11.44 -9.58 4.94
C GLN A 237 12.40 -10.59 4.30
N SER A 238 12.43 -10.63 2.96
CA SER A 238 13.33 -11.49 2.20
C SER A 238 14.62 -10.77 1.78
N ASP A 239 14.74 -9.45 1.98
CA ASP A 239 15.96 -8.71 1.66
C ASP A 239 17.03 -8.94 2.75
N PRO A 240 18.22 -9.48 2.40
CA PRO A 240 19.30 -9.71 3.36
C PRO A 240 19.97 -8.44 3.89
N LYS A 241 19.67 -7.27 3.32
CA LYS A 241 20.20 -6.00 3.79
C LYS A 241 19.38 -5.56 5.02
N ASN A 242 20.04 -5.14 6.10
CA ASN A 242 19.44 -4.60 7.34
C ASN A 242 18.67 -3.28 7.12
N LYS A 243 17.80 -3.21 6.12
CA LYS A 243 16.91 -2.10 5.85
C LYS A 243 15.51 -2.51 6.27
N ASN A 244 14.88 -1.68 7.08
CA ASN A 244 13.48 -1.83 7.47
C ASN A 244 12.55 -1.05 6.53
N TYR A 245 12.98 -0.72 5.31
CA TYR A 245 12.10 -0.09 4.32
C TYR A 245 12.54 -0.41 2.89
N PHE A 246 11.61 -0.34 1.94
CA PHE A 246 11.95 -0.21 0.52
C PHE A 246 11.32 1.04 -0.06
N SER A 247 11.98 1.57 -1.09
CA SER A 247 11.61 2.82 -1.73
C SER A 247 10.90 2.58 -3.07
N LEU A 248 10.15 3.57 -3.52
CA LEU A 248 9.44 3.56 -4.80
C LEU A 248 10.41 3.35 -5.97
N ALA A 249 11.60 3.96 -5.92
CA ALA A 249 12.65 3.71 -6.91
C ALA A 249 12.98 2.21 -7.04
N THR A 250 13.04 1.50 -5.91
CA THR A 250 13.32 0.06 -5.87
C THR A 250 12.18 -0.72 -6.52
N VAL A 251 10.92 -0.37 -6.22
CA VAL A 251 9.75 -1.00 -6.83
C VAL A 251 9.70 -0.76 -8.33
N LEU A 252 9.89 0.48 -8.77
CA LEU A 252 9.86 0.86 -10.19
C LEU A 252 10.96 0.18 -11.01
N GLN A 253 12.11 -0.11 -10.41
CA GLN A 253 13.16 -0.90 -11.07
C GLN A 253 12.77 -2.37 -11.26
N GLN A 254 12.09 -2.96 -10.27
CA GLN A 254 11.70 -4.37 -10.28
C GLN A 254 10.41 -4.63 -11.07
N VAL A 255 9.51 -3.65 -11.12
CA VAL A 255 8.15 -3.80 -11.65
C VAL A 255 7.88 -2.76 -12.74
N LYS A 256 8.65 -2.87 -13.84
CA LYS A 256 8.56 -1.98 -15.00
C LYS A 256 7.31 -2.27 -15.84
N GLY A 257 6.76 -1.25 -16.50
CA GLY A 257 5.66 -1.45 -17.47
C GLY A 257 4.28 -1.60 -16.84
N ARG A 258 4.13 -1.34 -15.54
CA ARG A 258 2.88 -1.60 -14.79
C ARG A 258 2.32 -0.32 -14.16
N VAL A 259 1.03 -0.35 -13.86
CA VAL A 259 0.42 0.58 -12.92
C VAL A 259 0.78 0.14 -11.50
N VAL A 260 1.45 1.00 -10.75
CA VAL A 260 1.87 0.79 -9.36
C VAL A 260 0.95 1.60 -8.45
N PHE A 261 0.09 0.91 -7.72
CA PHE A 261 -0.76 1.48 -6.69
C PHE A 261 0.05 1.62 -5.40
N TRP A 262 0.02 2.81 -4.82
CA TRP A 262 0.78 3.13 -3.62
C TRP A 262 -0.15 3.73 -2.56
N ALA A 263 -0.21 3.09 -1.39
CA ALA A 263 -0.83 3.65 -0.20
C ALA A 263 0.10 4.71 0.40
N GLY A 264 -0.26 5.98 0.24
CA GLY A 264 0.44 7.11 0.82
C GLY A 264 0.02 7.32 2.26
N CYS A 265 0.95 7.19 3.20
CA CYS A 265 0.76 7.67 4.57
C CYS A 265 1.58 8.93 4.80
N THR A 266 0.93 9.89 5.43
CA THR A 266 1.27 11.32 5.40
C THR A 266 2.35 11.67 6.42
N GLY A 267 3.52 11.03 6.33
CA GLY A 267 4.67 11.37 7.16
C GLY A 267 5.84 11.88 6.32
N VAL A 268 6.24 13.14 6.50
CA VAL A 268 7.54 13.61 6.02
C VAL A 268 8.54 13.53 7.17
N ARG A 269 9.71 12.91 6.93
CA ARG A 269 10.80 12.87 7.90
C ARG A 269 12.00 13.68 7.40
N ASP A 270 12.64 14.43 8.30
CA ASP A 270 13.88 15.13 8.00
C ASP A 270 15.10 14.19 7.99
N VAL A 271 16.28 14.76 7.77
CA VAL A 271 17.55 14.01 7.71
C VAL A 271 17.88 13.36 9.06
N GLU A 272 17.36 13.90 10.17
CA GLU A 272 17.47 13.39 11.53
C GLU A 272 16.29 12.47 11.91
N GLU A 273 15.48 12.06 10.92
CA GLU A 273 14.29 11.20 11.05
C GLU A 273 13.14 11.79 11.89
N ARG A 274 13.19 13.09 12.20
CA ARG A 274 12.13 13.79 12.91
C ARG A 274 10.94 14.01 11.99
N ARG A 275 9.73 13.80 12.53
CA ARG A 275 8.47 14.03 11.82
C ARG A 275 8.27 15.53 11.58
N LEU A 276 8.12 15.92 10.31
CA LEU A 276 7.96 17.30 9.87
C LEU A 276 6.50 17.73 9.62
N GLY A 277 5.55 16.79 9.58
CA GLY A 277 4.13 17.08 9.33
C GLY A 277 3.51 16.13 8.31
N ALA A 278 2.25 16.41 7.95
CA ALA A 278 1.49 15.66 6.96
C ALA A 278 1.81 16.09 5.51
N TYR A 279 1.60 15.19 4.55
CA TYR A 279 1.76 15.44 3.12
C TYR A 279 0.46 16.03 2.56
N LEU A 280 0.05 17.17 3.11
CA LEU A 280 -1.35 17.61 3.03
C LEU A 280 -1.78 18.12 1.67
N ASP A 281 -0.83 18.63 0.90
CA ASP A 281 -1.03 19.09 -0.45
C ASP A 281 0.25 18.81 -1.22
N TYR A 282 0.17 18.84 -2.54
CA TYR A 282 1.31 18.91 -3.45
C TYR A 282 2.15 20.20 -3.26
N ASN A 283 2.58 20.49 -2.03
CA ASN A 283 3.43 21.59 -1.60
C ASN A 283 4.92 21.22 -1.58
N TRP A 284 5.31 20.12 -2.23
CA TRP A 284 6.70 19.90 -2.61
C TRP A 284 7.28 21.02 -3.49
N ALA A 285 6.44 21.76 -4.23
CA ALA A 285 6.82 22.94 -4.99
C ALA A 285 7.05 24.19 -4.12
N ARG A 286 6.55 24.19 -2.87
CA ARG A 286 6.76 25.27 -1.89
C ARG A 286 7.85 24.96 -0.86
N LYS A 287 8.53 23.81 -0.96
CA LYS A 287 9.51 23.38 0.05
C LYS A 287 10.75 24.27 0.10
N ASP A 288 11.07 24.94 -1.01
CA ASP A 288 12.12 25.97 -1.05
C ASP A 288 11.83 27.10 -0.05
N GLU A 289 10.56 27.45 0.20
CA GLU A 289 10.19 28.49 1.19
C GLU A 289 10.40 28.01 2.64
N VAL A 290 10.20 26.73 2.93
CA VAL A 290 10.30 26.16 4.29
C VAL A 290 11.76 25.94 4.70
N VAL A 291 12.64 25.59 3.76
CA VAL A 291 14.08 25.45 4.03
C VAL A 291 14.73 26.82 4.28
N VAL A 292 14.30 27.85 3.55
CA VAL A 292 14.82 29.22 3.70
C VAL A 292 14.47 29.82 5.07
N ASN A 293 13.28 29.53 5.60
CA ASN A 293 12.84 30.10 6.87
C ASN A 293 13.50 29.49 8.12
N LYS A 294 14.21 28.37 8.03
CA LYS A 294 14.92 27.74 9.18
C LYS A 294 16.35 28.25 9.40
N ARG A 295 16.85 29.21 8.62
CA ARG A 295 18.11 29.92 8.89
C ARG A 295 17.91 31.44 8.91
N LYS A 296 17.20 31.94 9.92
CA LYS A 296 17.60 33.18 10.57
C LYS A 296 18.09 32.81 11.96
N THR A 297 19.36 32.44 12.02
CA THR A 297 20.10 32.44 13.28
C THR A 297 20.12 33.88 13.77
N GLU A 298 19.52 34.12 14.92
CA GLU A 298 19.73 35.30 15.74
C GLU A 298 21.24 35.46 15.98
N ALA A 299 21.87 36.44 15.34
CA ALA A 299 23.11 37.08 15.77
C ALA A 299 23.50 38.22 14.82
N GLU A 300 22.90 39.39 15.02
CA GLU A 300 23.64 40.67 14.97
C GLU A 300 23.08 41.55 16.08
N GLY A 301 23.66 41.37 17.26
CA GLY A 301 23.50 42.30 18.37
C GLY A 301 24.52 43.43 18.29
N SER A 302 24.14 44.52 18.96
CA SER A 302 24.98 45.52 19.63
C SER A 302 25.30 46.85 18.91
N SER A 303 24.58 47.89 19.29
CA SER A 303 25.07 49.06 20.07
C SER A 303 23.90 50.04 20.19
N GLY A 304 23.38 50.45 21.35
CA GLY A 304 24.03 50.78 22.60
C GLY A 304 24.19 52.29 22.70
N LYS A 305 23.16 53.02 23.16
CA LYS A 305 23.28 54.13 24.15
C LYS A 305 21.92 54.76 24.48
N SER A 306 21.77 55.01 25.77
CA SER A 306 20.61 55.58 26.45
C SER A 306 20.72 57.12 26.57
N LEU A 307 19.57 57.77 26.76
CA LEU A 307 19.31 59.08 27.39
C LEU A 307 19.74 60.38 26.67
N LYS A 308 18.76 61.23 26.31
CA LYS A 308 18.33 62.41 27.11
C LYS A 308 17.28 63.27 26.39
N VAL A 309 16.37 63.78 27.21
CA VAL A 309 15.46 64.92 27.01
C VAL A 309 16.24 66.18 26.61
N MET A 310 15.71 66.98 25.67
CA MET A 310 15.58 68.45 25.80
C MET A 310 14.78 69.06 24.63
N GLU A 311 13.93 70.01 25.01
CA GLU A 311 13.21 70.99 24.19
C GLU A 311 14.15 71.81 23.30
N GLU A 312 13.68 72.25 22.12
CA GLU A 312 13.48 73.67 21.80
C GLU A 312 13.05 73.86 20.33
N GLN A 313 11.91 74.56 20.20
CA GLN A 313 11.61 75.68 19.28
C GLN A 313 12.19 75.72 17.86
N GLY A 314 11.31 76.04 16.91
CA GLY A 314 11.60 77.15 15.98
C GLY A 314 11.43 76.89 14.49
N GLN A 315 10.20 77.18 14.02
CA GLN A 315 9.93 78.14 12.93
C GLN A 315 10.19 77.82 11.43
N PHE A 316 9.08 77.94 10.70
CA PHE A 316 8.85 78.55 9.35
C PHE A 316 9.44 77.86 8.11
N THR A 317 8.68 77.58 7.04
CA THR A 317 7.87 78.51 6.21
C THR A 317 6.86 77.74 5.32
N SER A 318 5.58 78.18 5.26
CA SER A 318 4.80 78.66 4.08
C SER A 318 4.92 77.82 2.79
N SER A 319 3.89 77.47 2.04
CA SER A 319 2.68 78.15 1.50
C SER A 319 2.05 77.09 0.56
N LEU A 320 0.75 76.95 0.26
CA LEU A 320 -0.47 77.76 0.22
C LEU A 320 -1.64 76.79 0.43
#